data_AF-A0A9W9DUR9-F1
#
_entry.id   AF-A0A9W9DUR9-F1
#
_cell.length_a   1.000
_cell.length_b   1.000
_cell.length_c   1.000
_cell.angle_alpha   90.00
_cell.angle_beta   90.00
_cell.angle_gamma   90.00
#
_symmetry.space_group_name_H-M   'P 1'
#
loop_
_entity.id
_entity.type
_entity.pdbx_description
1 polymer ?
#
loop_
_entity_poly.entity_id
_entity_poly.type
_entity_poly.pdbx_seq_one_letter_code
_entity_poly.pdbx_strand_id
1 'polypeptide(L)'
;MASLAFRQSRSMLLPALKAPLSKPLLSAFFLSPTFLGGLFRIPSLASLLEELFPRILLAVPKKKTSHSRKAMRAANKGLQDKHNIVHCPGCGGPKLAHHLCPTCYTFLHRMWKSTSKDNHKLS
;
A
#
# COMPACT_ATOMS: atom_id res chain seq x y z
N MET A 1 28.47 -28.37 -20.98
CA MET A 1 27.32 -28.89 -20.21
C MET A 1 26.55 -27.71 -19.63
N ALA A 2 25.37 -27.48 -20.23
CA ALA A 2 24.25 -26.61 -19.86
C ALA A 2 24.51 -25.13 -19.48
N SER A 3 24.62 -24.29 -20.50
CA SER A 3 24.30 -22.86 -20.43
C SER A 3 22.79 -22.66 -20.69
N LEU A 4 22.02 -22.23 -19.68
CA LEU A 4 20.63 -21.79 -19.88
C LEU A 4 20.56 -20.26 -19.88
N ALA A 5 20.52 -19.73 -21.10
CA ALA A 5 20.19 -18.35 -21.38
C ALA A 5 18.66 -18.16 -21.23
N PHE A 6 18.21 -17.44 -20.21
CA PHE A 6 16.88 -16.84 -20.20
C PHE A 6 16.99 -15.37 -20.60
N ARG A 7 16.90 -15.14 -21.92
CA ARG A 7 16.43 -13.86 -22.47
C ARG A 7 14.96 -13.73 -22.07
N GLN A 8 14.67 -12.96 -21.02
CA GLN A 8 13.30 -12.55 -20.75
C GLN A 8 13.08 -11.13 -21.22
N SER A 9 12.48 -11.06 -22.40
CA SER A 9 11.75 -9.93 -22.97
C SER A 9 10.89 -9.24 -21.92
N ARG A 10 11.30 -8.04 -21.48
CA ARG A 10 10.37 -7.09 -20.88
C ARG A 10 9.80 -6.25 -22.01
N SER A 11 8.67 -6.72 -22.51
CA SER A 11 7.75 -5.97 -23.37
C SER A 11 7.41 -4.64 -22.73
N MET A 12 7.59 -3.58 -23.52
CA MET A 12 7.07 -2.26 -23.28
C MET A 12 5.55 -2.31 -23.23
N LEU A 13 4.95 -1.86 -22.13
CA LEU A 13 3.55 -1.44 -22.11
C LEU A 13 3.48 -0.14 -21.30
N LEU A 14 3.46 0.98 -22.02
CA LEU A 14 3.03 2.27 -21.47
C LEU A 14 1.53 2.17 -21.16
N PRO A 15 1.05 2.65 -20.01
CA PRO A 15 -0.37 2.92 -19.87
C PRO A 15 -0.69 4.23 -20.61
N ALA A 16 -1.49 4.11 -21.67
CA ALA A 16 -2.13 5.23 -22.34
C ALA A 16 -3.13 5.89 -21.39
N LEU A 17 -2.79 7.08 -20.90
CA LEU A 17 -3.70 7.92 -20.13
C LEU A 17 -4.72 8.53 -21.11
N LYS A 18 -5.89 7.89 -21.25
CA LYS A 18 -7.02 8.47 -21.98
C LYS A 18 -7.72 9.47 -21.06
N ALA A 19 -7.61 10.76 -21.36
CA ALA A 19 -8.62 11.76 -20.99
C ALA A 19 -9.33 12.19 -22.27
N PRO A 20 -10.67 12.17 -22.28
CA PRO A 20 -11.41 13.38 -22.67
C PRO A 20 -12.69 13.53 -21.80
N LEU A 21 -12.98 14.71 -21.23
CA LEU A 21 -13.42 15.96 -21.86
C LEU A 21 -14.93 16.14 -21.70
N SER A 22 -15.31 17.26 -21.08
CA SER A 22 -16.64 17.92 -21.12
C SER A 22 -17.76 17.25 -20.28
N LYS A 23 -18.61 17.97 -19.54
CA LYS A 23 -19.15 19.32 -19.74
C LYS A 23 -19.42 20.08 -18.42
N PRO A 24 -19.40 21.42 -18.48
CA PRO A 24 -19.71 22.33 -17.37
C PRO A 24 -21.20 22.68 -17.33
N LEU A 25 -21.79 22.86 -16.16
CA LEU A 25 -23.00 23.69 -16.01
C LEU A 25 -22.97 24.41 -14.65
N LEU A 26 -22.78 25.72 -14.78
CA LEU A 26 -23.04 26.82 -13.86
C LEU A 26 -24.01 26.53 -12.69
N SER A 27 -23.54 26.75 -11.47
CA SER A 27 -24.27 27.56 -10.47
C SER A 27 -23.24 28.49 -9.83
N ALA A 28 -23.18 29.73 -10.31
CA ALA A 28 -23.86 30.86 -9.70
C ALA A 28 -23.38 31.11 -8.25
N PHE A 29 -22.44 32.05 -8.16
CA PHE A 29 -22.46 33.17 -7.22
C PHE A 29 -23.01 32.89 -5.81
N PHE A 30 -22.11 32.83 -4.82
CA PHE A 30 -22.25 33.70 -3.66
C PHE A 30 -20.87 34.26 -3.29
N LEU A 31 -20.68 35.55 -3.61
CA LEU A 31 -19.64 36.35 -3.00
C LEU A 31 -19.89 36.39 -1.49
N SER A 32 -18.88 36.02 -0.70
CA SER A 32 -18.67 36.61 0.61
C SER A 32 -17.20 37.04 0.71
N PRO A 33 -16.91 38.36 0.69
CA PRO A 33 -15.61 38.88 1.09
C PRO A 33 -15.55 38.97 2.63
N THR A 34 -14.34 39.20 3.16
CA THR A 34 -13.92 39.26 4.60
C THR A 34 -13.55 37.87 5.15
N PHE A 35 -12.31 37.40 5.16
CA PHE A 35 -11.00 37.99 5.45
C PHE A 35 -10.92 38.60 6.86
N LEU A 36 -10.56 37.78 7.86
CA LEU A 36 -9.65 38.19 8.93
C LEU A 36 -9.00 36.97 9.61
N GLY A 37 -7.67 36.89 9.54
CA GLY A 37 -6.87 36.55 10.74
C GLY A 37 -6.42 35.11 10.98
N GLY A 38 -5.95 34.37 9.96
CA GLY A 38 -5.26 33.10 10.17
C GLY A 38 -4.16 32.90 9.12
N LEU A 39 -2.98 33.47 9.38
CA LEU A 39 -1.86 33.58 8.45
C LEU A 39 -1.19 32.23 8.15
N PHE A 40 -1.81 31.39 7.33
CA PHE A 40 -1.06 30.50 6.46
C PHE A 40 -1.11 31.10 5.05
N ARG A 41 -0.15 31.97 4.76
CA ARG A 41 0.09 32.49 3.42
C ARG A 41 0.52 31.29 2.57
N ILE A 42 -0.44 30.67 1.89
CA ILE A 42 -0.16 29.57 0.97
C ILE A 42 0.80 30.15 -0.07
N PRO A 43 2.05 29.66 -0.14
CA PRO A 43 3.02 30.18 -1.10
C PRO A 43 2.47 29.97 -2.51
N SER A 44 2.71 30.95 -3.39
CA SER A 44 2.33 30.82 -4.79
C SER A 44 3.00 29.58 -5.39
N LEU A 45 2.35 28.92 -6.36
CA LEU A 45 2.90 27.75 -7.04
C LEU A 45 4.32 28.03 -7.59
N ALA A 46 4.59 29.27 -8.02
CA ALA A 46 5.89 29.72 -8.48
C ALA A 46 6.95 29.71 -7.37
N SER A 47 6.59 30.19 -6.17
CA SER A 47 7.48 30.22 -4.99
C SER A 47 7.84 28.81 -4.50
N LEU A 48 6.86 27.88 -4.55
CA LEU A 48 7.11 26.47 -4.22
C LEU A 48 8.01 25.79 -5.25
N LEU A 49 7.86 26.10 -6.53
CA LEU A 49 8.70 25.55 -7.58
C LEU A 49 10.15 26.02 -7.43
N GLU A 50 10.38 27.32 -7.21
CA GLU A 50 11.73 27.87 -7.03
C GLU A 50 12.48 27.26 -5.84
N GLU A 51 11.79 26.99 -4.73
CA GLU A 51 12.40 26.39 -3.54
C GLU A 51 12.60 24.87 -3.64
N LEU A 52 11.72 24.16 -4.36
CA LEU A 52 11.72 22.70 -4.42
C LEU A 52 12.58 22.15 -5.56
N PHE A 53 12.65 22.83 -6.70
CA PHE A 53 13.39 22.37 -7.88
C PHE A 53 14.88 22.10 -7.61
N PRO A 54 15.63 22.97 -6.92
CA PRO A 54 17.05 22.73 -6.65
C PRO A 54 17.27 21.49 -5.78
N ARG A 55 16.38 21.27 -4.80
CA ARG A 55 16.46 20.11 -3.90
C ARG A 55 16.23 18.80 -4.64
N ILE A 56 15.26 18.78 -5.55
CA ILE A 56 14.97 17.60 -6.38
C ILE A 56 16.13 17.32 -7.35
N LEU A 57 16.64 18.34 -8.03
CA LEU A 57 17.71 18.19 -9.03
C LEU A 57 19.05 17.77 -8.40
N LEU A 58 19.39 18.28 -7.21
CA LEU A 58 20.61 17.91 -6.49
C LEU A 58 20.51 16.52 -5.82
N ALA A 59 19.31 16.06 -5.46
CA ALA A 59 19.10 14.76 -4.79
C ALA A 59 19.04 13.56 -5.75
N VAL A 60 19.29 13.75 -7.05
CA VAL A 60 19.27 12.65 -8.03
C VAL A 60 20.54 11.80 -7.93
N PRO A 61 20.43 10.46 -7.93
CA PRO A 61 21.60 9.59 -7.97
C PRO A 61 22.47 9.89 -9.19
N LYS A 62 23.73 10.25 -8.95
CA LYS A 62 24.68 10.65 -10.00
C LYS A 62 24.93 9.56 -11.04
N LYS A 63 24.89 8.28 -10.63
CA LYS A 63 25.19 7.11 -11.47
C LYS A 63 24.29 5.93 -11.09
N LYS A 64 24.00 5.07 -12.08
CA LYS A 64 23.31 3.80 -11.87
C LYS A 64 24.14 2.89 -10.97
N THR A 65 23.48 2.23 -10.01
CA THR A 65 24.14 1.25 -9.14
C THR A 65 24.42 -0.05 -9.89
N SER A 66 25.61 -0.64 -9.72
CA SER A 66 25.93 -1.94 -10.32
C SER A 66 25.07 -3.07 -9.75
N HIS A 67 24.90 -4.15 -10.52
CA HIS A 67 24.14 -5.33 -10.09
C HIS A 67 24.67 -5.90 -8.77
N SER A 68 26.00 -6.01 -8.65
CA SER A 68 26.67 -6.51 -7.44
C SER A 68 26.36 -5.65 -6.20
N ARG A 69 26.49 -4.32 -6.29
CA ARG A 69 26.17 -3.40 -5.17
C ARG A 69 24.69 -3.46 -4.78
N LYS A 70 23.78 -3.63 -5.75
CA LYS A 70 22.35 -3.81 -5.47
C LYS A 70 22.09 -5.14 -4.75
N ALA A 71 22.72 -6.22 -5.19
CA ALA A 71 22.57 -7.55 -4.60
C ALA A 71 23.08 -7.60 -3.16
N MET A 72 24.29 -7.06 -2.89
CA MET A 72 24.84 -6.98 -1.54
C MET A 72 23.91 -6.23 -0.57
N ARG A 73 23.31 -5.11 -1.02
CA ARG A 73 22.34 -4.36 -0.20
C ARG A 73 21.04 -5.11 0.07
N ALA A 74 20.66 -6.03 -0.81
CA ALA A 74 19.43 -6.83 -0.66
C ALA A 74 19.66 -8.11 0.16
N ALA A 75 20.89 -8.63 0.21
CA ALA A 75 21.22 -9.88 0.89
C ALA A 75 20.83 -9.88 2.38
N ASN A 76 20.97 -8.74 3.07
CA ASN A 76 20.65 -8.63 4.49
C ASN A 76 19.14 -8.53 4.80
N LYS A 77 18.28 -8.52 3.78
CA LYS A 77 16.82 -8.34 3.91
C LYS A 77 16.03 -9.63 3.71
N GLY A 78 16.65 -10.78 4.02
CA GLY A 78 16.01 -12.09 3.96
C GLY A 78 14.85 -12.24 4.94
N LEU A 79 13.89 -13.10 4.60
CA LEU A 79 12.81 -13.49 5.52
C LEU A 79 13.41 -14.28 6.68
N GLN A 80 13.12 -13.85 7.91
CA GLN A 80 13.55 -14.54 9.12
C GLN A 80 12.61 -15.70 9.44
N ASP A 81 13.18 -16.81 9.91
CA ASP A 81 12.40 -17.97 10.34
C ASP A 81 11.57 -17.65 11.58
N LYS A 82 10.34 -18.17 11.61
CA LYS A 82 9.43 -17.98 12.74
C LYS A 82 9.53 -19.17 13.68
N HIS A 83 10.13 -18.97 14.85
CA HIS A 83 10.21 -20.00 15.90
C HIS A 83 8.97 -20.06 16.81
N ASN A 84 8.05 -19.11 16.67
CA ASN A 84 6.90 -18.95 17.56
C ASN A 84 5.68 -19.77 17.09
N ILE A 85 5.88 -20.97 16.55
CA ILE A 85 4.81 -21.84 16.06
C ILE A 85 4.58 -22.95 17.08
N VAL A 86 3.37 -23.04 17.62
CA VAL A 86 2.97 -24.03 18.63
C VAL A 86 1.72 -24.77 18.18
N HIS A 87 1.49 -25.96 18.72
CA HIS A 87 0.27 -26.72 18.45
C HIS A 87 -0.95 -26.14 19.17
N CYS A 88 -2.10 -26.14 18.52
CA CYS A 88 -3.36 -25.74 19.11
C CYS A 88 -3.88 -26.84 20.07
N PRO A 89 -4.30 -26.50 21.31
CA PRO A 89 -4.84 -27.49 22.24
C PRO A 89 -6.22 -28.03 21.85
N GLY A 90 -6.98 -27.33 21.00
CA GLY A 90 -8.31 -27.77 20.55
C GLY A 90 -8.25 -28.71 19.35
N CYS A 91 -7.55 -28.30 18.28
CA CYS A 91 -7.55 -29.04 17.00
C CYS A 91 -6.20 -29.65 16.62
N GLY A 92 -5.13 -29.48 17.40
CA GLY A 92 -3.78 -29.98 17.12
C GLY A 92 -3.01 -29.26 16.00
N GLY A 93 -3.66 -28.42 15.21
CA GLY A 93 -3.05 -27.68 14.11
C GLY A 93 -2.01 -26.64 14.54
N PRO A 94 -1.06 -26.25 13.67
CA PRO A 94 -0.07 -25.24 13.97
C PRO A 94 -0.71 -23.85 14.09
N LYS A 95 -0.34 -23.10 15.12
CA LYS A 95 -0.75 -21.72 15.34
C LYS A 95 0.42 -20.88 15.83
N LEU A 96 0.30 -19.56 15.75
CA LEU A 96 1.30 -18.66 16.34
C LEU A 96 1.15 -18.64 17.87
N ALA A 97 2.27 -18.55 18.60
CA ALA A 97 2.27 -18.36 20.06
C ALA A 97 1.55 -17.06 20.43
N HIS A 98 0.74 -17.07 21.51
CA HIS A 98 -0.12 -15.95 21.94
C HIS A 98 -1.25 -15.53 20.98
N HIS A 99 -1.43 -16.23 19.86
CA HIS A 99 -2.56 -16.00 18.95
C HIS A 99 -3.65 -17.07 19.11
N LEU A 100 -4.88 -16.66 18.81
CA LEU A 100 -6.01 -17.57 18.64
C LEU A 100 -5.80 -18.43 17.38
N CYS A 101 -6.22 -19.69 17.45
CA CYS A 101 -6.13 -20.58 16.31
C CYS A 101 -7.12 -20.16 15.23
N PRO A 102 -6.69 -19.93 13.97
CA PRO A 102 -7.58 -19.45 12.92
C PRO A 102 -8.67 -20.45 12.57
N THR A 103 -8.37 -21.76 12.61
CA THR A 103 -9.34 -22.81 12.29
C THR A 103 -10.41 -22.95 13.37
N CYS A 104 -10.01 -23.06 14.65
CA CYS A 104 -10.97 -23.15 15.75
C CYS A 104 -11.83 -21.89 15.85
N TYR A 105 -11.23 -20.71 15.72
CA TYR A 105 -11.96 -19.45 15.81
C TYR A 105 -12.99 -19.31 14.68
N THR A 106 -12.61 -19.62 13.42
CA THR A 106 -13.55 -19.53 12.30
C THR A 106 -14.70 -20.52 12.41
N PHE A 107 -14.45 -21.73 12.91
CA PHE A 107 -15.50 -22.70 13.19
C PHE A 107 -16.50 -22.20 14.23
N LEU A 108 -16.01 -21.78 15.41
CA LEU A 108 -16.84 -21.27 16.49
C LEU A 108 -17.62 -20.02 16.08
N HIS A 109 -16.97 -19.09 15.38
CA HIS A 109 -17.61 -17.88 14.90
C HIS A 109 -18.77 -18.17 13.93
N ARG A 110 -18.60 -19.14 13.02
CA ARG A 110 -19.66 -19.55 12.08
C ARG A 110 -20.84 -20.18 12.81
N MET A 111 -20.57 -21.04 13.80
CA MET A 111 -21.61 -21.66 14.64
C MET A 111 -22.40 -20.61 15.42
N TRP A 112 -21.73 -19.70 16.13
CA TRP A 112 -22.44 -18.66 16.88
C TRP A 112 -23.28 -17.76 15.96
N LYS A 113 -22.76 -17.44 14.77
CA LYS A 113 -23.50 -16.64 13.80
C LYS A 113 -24.73 -17.36 13.25
N SER A 114 -24.70 -18.68 13.03
CA SER A 114 -25.91 -19.42 12.64
C SER A 114 -26.92 -19.43 13.78
N THR A 115 -26.49 -19.75 15.00
CA THR A 115 -27.37 -19.79 16.17
C THR A 115 -28.04 -18.43 16.43
N SER A 116 -27.30 -17.31 16.35
CA SER A 116 -27.88 -15.97 16.50
C SER A 116 -28.94 -15.64 15.43
N LYS A 117 -28.75 -16.10 14.19
CA LYS A 117 -29.73 -15.90 13.11
C LYS A 117 -31.00 -16.71 13.33
N ASP A 118 -30.84 -17.96 13.75
CA ASP A 118 -31.96 -18.86 14.02
C ASP A 118 -32.80 -18.29 15.18
N ASN A 119 -32.14 -17.82 16.24
CA ASN A 119 -32.82 -17.15 17.37
C ASN A 119 -33.60 -15.90 16.93
N HIS A 120 -33.03 -15.06 16.05
CA HIS A 120 -33.73 -13.90 15.51
C HIS A 120 -34.94 -14.30 14.64
N LYS A 121 -34.92 -15.49 14.00
CA LYS A 121 -36.04 -15.95 13.17
C LYS A 121 -37.19 -16.54 14.00
N LEU A 122 -36.89 -17.02 15.21
CA LEU A 122 -37.89 -17.55 16.15
C LEU A 122 -38.56 -16.46 17.00
N SER A 123 -38.00 -15.25 17.03
CA SER A 123 -38.56 -14.09 17.74
C SER A 123 -39.45 -13.28 16.80
#